data_AF-A0A7X9HV40-F1
#
_entry.id   AF-A0A7X9HV40-F1
#
_cell.length_a   1.000
_cell.length_b   1.000
_cell.length_c   1.000
_cell.angle_alpha   90.00
_cell.angle_beta   90.00
_cell.angle_gamma   90.00
#
_symmetry.space_group_name_H-M   'P 1'
#
loop_
_entity.id
_entity.type
_entity.pdbx_description
1 polymer ?
#
loop_
_entity_poly.entity_id
_entity_poly.type
_entity_poly.pdbx_seq_one_letter_code
_entity_poly.pdbx_strand_id
1 'polypeptide(L)' 'MKPILLGTAASEAIPAVFCECPVCSHVRKYNGKNVRTRSSFLEYRNL' A
#
# COMPACT_ATOMS: atom_id res chain seq x y z
N MET A 1 -0.20 6.53 -21.75
CA MET A 1 0.19 5.51 -20.74
C MET A 1 -0.59 5.79 -19.45
N LYS A 2 -1.41 4.85 -18.97
CA LYS A 2 -2.17 4.99 -17.71
C LYS A 2 -1.87 3.76 -16.82
N PRO A 3 -0.80 3.78 -16.00
CA PRO A 3 -0.47 2.66 -15.13
C PRO A 3 -1.51 2.53 -14.01
N ILE A 4 -1.74 1.30 -13.55
CA ILE A 4 -2.49 1.03 -12.32
C ILE A 4 -1.49 0.91 -11.18
N LEU A 5 -1.66 1.71 -10.13
CA LEU A 5 -0.86 1.58 -8.91
C LEU A 5 -1.43 0.42 -8.08
N LEU A 6 -0.61 -0.60 -7.85
CA LEU A 6 -0.95 -1.76 -7.04
C LEU A 6 -0.48 -1.61 -5.58
N GLY A 7 0.53 -0.79 -5.35
CA GLY A 7 1.05 -0.45 -4.03
C GLY A 7 1.91 0.82 -4.07
N THR A 8 1.99 1.52 -2.94
CA THR A 8 2.63 2.84 -2.83
C THR A 8 3.43 3.06 -1.54
N ALA A 9 3.59 2.01 -0.72
CA ALA A 9 4.40 2.10 0.50
C ALA A 9 5.86 1.69 0.26
N ALA A 10 6.72 2.08 1.19
CA ALA A 10 8.09 1.58 1.32
C ALA A 10 8.12 0.06 1.62
N SER A 11 9.32 -0.50 1.80
CA SER A 11 9.55 -1.94 2.02
C SER A 11 8.71 -2.53 3.16
N GLU A 12 8.55 -1.80 4.25
CA GLU A 12 7.80 -2.25 5.43
C GLU A 12 6.27 -2.35 5.24
N ALA A 13 5.70 -1.70 4.21
CA ALA A 13 4.26 -1.45 4.05
C ALA A 13 3.62 -0.65 5.20
N ILE A 14 2.32 -0.37 5.06
CA ILE A 14 1.49 0.23 6.11
C ILE A 14 0.21 -0.61 6.25
N PRO A 15 -0.05 -1.22 7.42
CA PRO A 15 0.70 -1.07 8.66
C PRO A 15 2.02 -1.85 8.65
N ALA A 16 3.05 -1.30 9.30
CA ALA A 16 4.30 -2.01 9.56
C ALA A 16 4.08 -3.09 10.64
N VAL A 17 4.86 -4.18 10.56
CA VAL A 17 4.78 -5.30 11.50
C VAL A 17 5.17 -4.81 12.90
N PHE A 18 4.36 -5.14 13.91
CA PHE A 18 4.54 -4.74 15.32
C PHE A 18 4.56 -3.23 15.62
N CYS A 19 4.38 -2.34 14.63
CA CYS A 19 4.39 -0.90 14.87
C CYS A 19 3.09 -0.40 15.50
N GLU A 20 3.15 0.34 16.62
CA GLU A 20 1.97 0.87 17.33
C GLU A 20 1.72 2.37 17.09
N CYS A 21 2.42 2.98 16.13
CA CYS A 21 2.27 4.40 15.85
C CYS A 21 0.83 4.77 15.42
N PRO A 22 0.42 6.05 15.55
CA PRO A 22 -0.94 6.48 15.21
C PRO A 22 -1.38 6.10 13.79
N VAL A 23 -0.45 6.12 12.83
CA VAL A 23 -0.72 5.75 11.43
C VAL A 23 -1.03 4.26 11.33
N CYS A 24 -0.17 3.38 11.84
CA CYS A 24 -0.40 1.94 11.76
C CYS A 24 -1.64 1.51 12.55
N SER A 25 -1.90 2.14 13.69
CA SER A 25 -3.11 1.94 14.49
C SER A 25 -4.38 2.37 13.74
N HIS A 26 -4.34 3.52 13.05
CA HIS A 26 -5.42 3.96 12.17
C HIS A 26 -5.67 2.96 11.03
N VAL A 27 -4.61 2.52 10.34
CA VAL A 27 -4.74 1.57 9.23
C VAL A 27 -5.34 0.24 9.70
N ARG A 28 -4.92 -0.28 10.85
CA ARG A 28 -5.52 -1.51 11.43
C ARG A 28 -7.00 -1.32 11.76
N LYS A 29 -7.38 -0.15 12.28
CA LYS A 29 -8.77 0.16 12.66
C LYS A 29 -9.70 0.32 11.45
N TYR A 30 -9.24 1.01 10.41
CA TYR A 30 -10.10 1.40 9.28
C TYR A 30 -9.90 0.57 8.00
N ASN A 31 -8.80 -0.17 7.89
CA ASN A 31 -8.48 -1.10 6.80
C ASN A 31 -8.71 -0.47 5.39
N GLY A 32 -8.91 -1.30 4.37
CA GLY A 32 -9.31 -0.88 3.02
C GLY A 32 -8.27 0.04 2.37
N LYS A 33 -8.71 1.23 1.93
CA LYS A 33 -7.85 2.23 1.26
C LYS A 33 -6.70 2.76 2.14
N ASN A 34 -6.75 2.50 3.44
CA ASN A 34 -5.67 2.88 4.36
C ASN A 34 -4.49 1.90 4.30
N VAL A 35 -4.72 0.65 3.88
CA VAL A 35 -3.64 -0.33 3.72
C VAL A 35 -2.81 0.03 2.50
N ARG A 36 -1.50 0.11 2.67
CA ARG A 36 -0.57 0.36 1.57
C ARG A 36 0.45 -0.77 1.48
N THR A 37 0.35 -1.53 0.42
CA THR A 37 1.31 -2.57 0.02
C THR A 37 2.58 -1.93 -0.57
N ARG A 38 3.63 -2.73 -0.71
CA ARG A 38 4.92 -2.30 -1.27
C ARG A 38 4.75 -1.77 -2.70
N SER A 39 5.55 -0.77 -3.03
CA SER A 39 5.53 -0.10 -4.33
C SER A 39 5.52 -1.08 -5.50
N SER A 40 4.47 -1.01 -6.30
CA SER A 40 4.28 -1.80 -7.52
C SER A 40 3.25 -1.14 -8.43
N PHE A 41 3.39 -1.34 -9.75
CA PHE A 41 2.44 -0.86 -10.74
C PHE A 41 2.25 -1.89 -11.85
N LEU A 42 1.09 -1.82 -12.50
CA LEU A 42 0.76 -2.60 -13.68
C LEU A 42 0.65 -1.68 -14.90
N GLU A 43 1.32 -2.08 -15.97
CA GLU A 43 1.14 -1.52 -17.30
C GLU A 43 0.51 -2.59 -18.19
N TYR A 44 -0.58 -2.25 -18.88
CA TYR A 44 -1.12 -3.11 -19.93
C TYR A 44 -0.36 -2.88 -21.22
N ARG A 45 0.17 -3.96 -21.80
CA ARG A 45 0.76 -3.96 -23.13
C ARG A 45 -0.19 -4.68 -24.08
N ASN A 46 -0.58 -4.02 -25.17
CA ASN A 46 -1.21 -4.68 -26.30
C ASN A 46 -0.08 -5.23 -27.17
N LEU A 47 0.14 -6.55 -27.09
CA LEU A 47 1.01 -7.28 -28.02
C LEU A 47 0.24 -7.62 -29.29
#